data_AF-A0A7Y2HLB0-F1
#
_entry.id   AF-A0A7Y2HLB0-F1
#
_cell.length_a   1.000
_cell.length_b   1.000
_cell.length_c   1.000
_cell.angle_alpha   90.00
_cell.angle_beta   90.00
_cell.angle_gamma   90.00
#
_symmetry.space_group_name_H-M   'P 1'
#
loop_
_entity.id
_entity.type
_entity.pdbx_description
1 polymer ?
#
loop_
_entity_poly.entity_id
_entity_poly.type
_entity_poly.pdbx_seq_one_letter_code
_entity_poly.pdbx_strand_id
1 'polypeptide(L)'
;MKRVIHSKKLLYSVSIYGLLYFLLFAFPIIISGFDPNHFVAGSTEMITVFIAALIFIFGAAYSWVHQKIGGLIICFWHFIVWVFSLFIWPEAGMILVLILPMLYVGVFLIRNWYKNNKEQYQDEVLSTKLLLQILVINYAVIYLLIVFANVFPNLLGWKLNTNVDDLATWGYNSTLGISLIITFILFITGFILSWKSQFVAGILFILWYLIIAILIFMFPEFANSGPSLFSGLVILVQGILYIQLEKKPQLFIKSK
;
A
#
# COMPACT_ATOMS: atom_id res chain seq x y z
N MET A 1 32.89 10.07 10.09
CA MET A 1 31.68 9.63 9.37
C MET A 1 31.77 8.12 9.13
N LYS A 2 30.97 7.29 9.81
CA LYS A 2 30.89 5.85 9.50
C LYS A 2 30.26 5.69 8.11
N ARG A 3 30.91 4.97 7.18
CA ARG A 3 30.30 4.62 5.88
C ARG A 3 29.06 3.78 6.13
N VAL A 4 27.89 4.24 5.68
CA VAL A 4 26.67 3.44 5.71
C VAL A 4 26.82 2.32 4.69
N ILE A 5 26.84 1.06 5.14
CA ILE A 5 26.92 -0.09 4.25
C ILE A 5 25.54 -0.31 3.62
N HIS A 6 25.41 0.01 2.33
CA HIS A 6 24.16 -0.16 1.61
C HIS A 6 23.92 -1.63 1.23
N SER A 7 22.71 -2.13 1.46
CA SER A 7 22.28 -3.43 0.91
C SER A 7 22.14 -3.33 -0.61
N LYS A 8 23.17 -3.80 -1.33
CA LYS A 8 23.18 -3.81 -2.81
C LYS A 8 21.97 -4.53 -3.40
N LYS A 9 21.49 -5.59 -2.73
CA LYS A 9 20.31 -6.38 -3.17
C LYS A 9 19.05 -5.52 -3.26
N LEU A 10 18.77 -4.70 -2.23
CA LEU A 10 17.59 -3.82 -2.22
C LEU A 10 17.68 -2.74 -3.30
N LEU A 11 18.86 -2.16 -3.50
CA LEU A 11 19.08 -1.15 -4.54
C LEU A 11 18.89 -1.73 -5.95
N TYR A 12 19.38 -2.96 -6.20
CA TYR A 12 19.10 -3.64 -7.47
C TYR A 12 17.61 -3.92 -7.67
N SER A 13 16.88 -4.32 -6.62
CA SER A 13 15.43 -4.46 -6.72
C SER A 13 14.75 -3.14 -7.08
N VAL A 14 15.12 -2.02 -6.44
CA VAL A 14 14.61 -0.67 -6.80
C VAL A 14 14.90 -0.37 -8.27
N SER A 15 16.12 -0.63 -8.75
CA SER A 15 16.52 -0.34 -10.13
C SER A 15 15.79 -1.21 -11.15
N ILE A 16 15.63 -2.52 -10.88
CA ILE A 16 14.90 -3.42 -11.77
C ILE A 16 13.44 -3.00 -11.85
N TYR A 17 12.78 -2.78 -10.70
CA TYR A 17 11.40 -2.30 -10.70
C TYR A 17 11.26 -0.93 -11.32
N GLY A 18 12.22 -0.04 -11.11
CA GLY A 18 12.23 1.28 -11.73
C GLY A 18 12.37 1.22 -13.24
N LEU A 19 13.21 0.31 -13.74
CA LEU A 19 13.33 0.05 -15.16
C LEU A 19 12.04 -0.56 -15.72
N LEU A 20 11.46 -1.55 -15.05
CA LEU A 20 10.18 -2.14 -15.47
C LEU A 20 9.06 -1.09 -15.49
N TYR A 21 8.95 -0.28 -14.44
CA TYR A 21 7.97 0.80 -14.37
C TYR A 21 8.20 1.82 -15.48
N PHE A 22 9.45 2.22 -15.71
CA PHE A 22 9.79 3.10 -16.82
C PHE A 22 9.39 2.49 -18.16
N LEU A 23 9.78 1.25 -18.45
CA LEU A 23 9.51 0.58 -19.73
C LEU A 23 8.02 0.30 -19.98
N LEU A 24 7.25 0.02 -18.92
CA LEU A 24 5.83 -0.32 -19.03
C LEU A 24 4.92 0.91 -19.02
N PHE A 25 5.32 2.01 -18.39
CA PHE A 25 4.43 3.16 -18.17
C PHE A 25 4.99 4.46 -18.75
N ALA A 26 6.23 4.82 -18.43
CA ALA A 26 6.79 6.09 -18.91
C ALA A 26 7.23 6.01 -20.38
N PHE A 27 7.82 4.90 -20.80
CA PHE A 27 8.39 4.70 -22.12
C PHE A 27 7.32 4.62 -23.22
N PRO A 28 6.17 3.94 -23.03
CA PRO A 28 5.09 3.99 -24.01
C PRO A 28 4.57 5.41 -24.17
N ILE A 29 4.46 6.21 -23.11
CA ILE A 29 4.06 7.64 -23.19
C ILE A 29 5.08 8.46 -23.99
N ILE A 30 6.37 8.19 -23.81
CA ILE A 30 7.45 8.89 -24.53
C ILE A 30 7.47 8.52 -26.02
N ILE A 31 7.29 7.24 -26.36
CA ILE A 31 7.33 6.73 -27.74
C ILE A 31 6.02 6.97 -28.49
N SER A 32 4.88 6.77 -27.82
CA SER A 32 3.56 7.06 -28.42
C SER A 32 3.37 8.55 -28.67
N GLY A 33 4.25 9.39 -28.11
CA GLY A 33 4.73 10.62 -28.72
C GLY A 33 3.68 11.33 -29.58
N PHE A 34 2.61 11.82 -28.95
CA PHE A 34 1.55 12.56 -29.63
C PHE A 34 0.80 11.76 -30.70
N ASP A 35 0.27 10.56 -30.39
CA ASP A 35 -0.91 10.10 -31.13
C ASP A 35 -2.06 11.06 -30.81
N PRO A 36 -2.45 11.97 -31.74
CA PRO A 36 -3.47 12.98 -31.46
C PRO A 36 -4.83 12.36 -31.16
N ASN A 37 -5.02 11.08 -31.50
CA ASN A 37 -6.28 10.38 -31.45
C ASN A 37 -6.43 9.44 -30.26
N HIS A 38 -5.34 9.03 -29.58
CA HIS A 38 -5.39 8.09 -28.45
C HIS A 38 -4.75 8.62 -27.17
N PHE A 39 -3.88 9.62 -27.28
CA PHE A 39 -3.25 10.28 -26.14
C PHE A 39 -3.28 11.79 -26.37
N VAL A 40 -4.38 12.43 -25.95
CA VAL A 40 -4.47 13.90 -25.99
C VAL A 40 -3.39 14.45 -25.08
N ALA A 41 -2.32 14.98 -25.68
CA ALA A 41 -1.26 15.67 -24.96
C ALA A 41 -1.89 16.75 -24.06
N GLY A 42 -1.69 16.63 -22.75
CA GLY A 42 -2.31 17.50 -21.74
C GLY A 42 -3.53 16.92 -21.02
N SER A 43 -3.91 15.66 -21.24
CA SER A 43 -4.91 15.00 -20.38
C SER A 43 -4.41 14.94 -18.93
N THR A 44 -5.33 15.10 -17.98
CA THR A 44 -5.03 15.04 -16.54
C THR A 44 -4.37 13.69 -16.15
N GLU A 45 -4.77 12.60 -16.81
CA GLU A 45 -4.19 11.26 -16.62
C GLU A 45 -2.72 11.22 -17.00
N MET A 46 -2.34 11.75 -18.17
CA MET A 46 -0.95 11.76 -18.63
C MET A 46 -0.08 12.59 -17.69
N ILE A 47 -0.56 13.77 -17.29
CA ILE A 47 0.15 14.66 -16.36
C ILE A 47 0.38 13.95 -15.02
N THR A 48 -0.62 13.27 -14.48
CA THR A 48 -0.54 12.61 -13.18
C THR A 48 0.32 11.35 -13.20
N VAL A 49 0.29 10.55 -14.27
CA VAL A 49 1.23 9.44 -14.48
C VAL A 49 2.66 9.95 -14.58
N PHE A 50 2.90 11.03 -15.33
CA PHE A 50 4.23 11.64 -15.45
C PHE A 50 4.74 12.17 -14.11
N ILE A 51 3.91 12.87 -13.33
CA ILE A 51 4.26 13.33 -11.98
C ILE A 51 4.61 12.14 -11.09
N ALA A 52 3.80 11.07 -11.10
CA ALA A 52 4.08 9.86 -10.34
C ALA A 52 5.43 9.25 -10.76
N ALA A 53 5.72 9.17 -12.06
CA ALA A 53 7.00 8.66 -12.57
C ALA A 53 8.19 9.51 -12.10
N LEU A 54 8.08 10.84 -12.13
CA LEU A 54 9.14 11.73 -11.64
C LEU A 54 9.41 11.55 -10.14
N ILE A 55 8.37 11.46 -9.32
CA ILE A 55 8.50 11.21 -7.87
C ILE A 55 9.18 9.86 -7.63
N PHE A 56 8.80 8.84 -8.39
CA PHE A 56 9.44 7.53 -8.31
C PHE A 56 10.93 7.59 -8.67
N ILE A 57 11.28 8.18 -9.82
CA ILE A 57 12.68 8.31 -10.27
C ILE A 57 13.50 9.06 -9.24
N PHE A 58 12.95 10.15 -8.69
CA PHE A 58 13.58 10.91 -7.63
C PHE A 58 13.80 10.06 -6.37
N GLY A 59 12.78 9.34 -5.91
CA GLY A 59 12.89 8.44 -4.75
C GLY A 59 13.90 7.31 -4.97
N ALA A 60 13.89 6.70 -6.15
CA ALA A 60 14.81 5.65 -6.55
C ALA A 60 16.26 6.15 -6.59
N ALA A 61 16.53 7.27 -7.28
CA ALA A 61 17.86 7.87 -7.33
C ALA A 61 18.35 8.28 -5.94
N TYR A 62 17.48 8.93 -5.15
CA TYR A 62 17.83 9.38 -3.80
C TYR A 62 18.06 8.22 -2.82
N SER A 63 17.45 7.05 -3.06
CA SER A 63 17.66 5.85 -2.23
C SER A 63 19.11 5.33 -2.24
N TRP A 64 19.88 5.64 -3.29
CA TRP A 64 21.30 5.28 -3.40
C TRP A 64 22.18 6.07 -2.43
N VAL A 65 21.80 7.30 -2.10
CA VAL A 65 22.56 8.18 -1.20
C VAL A 65 21.96 8.16 0.21
N HIS A 66 20.63 8.20 0.30
CA HIS A 66 19.89 8.31 1.56
C HIS A 66 18.72 7.32 1.62
N GLN A 67 19.00 6.07 1.98
CA GLN A 67 18.02 4.98 2.03
C GLN A 67 16.73 5.32 2.81
N LYS A 68 16.83 6.02 3.94
CA LYS A 68 15.65 6.43 4.72
C LYS A 68 14.73 7.34 3.90
N ILE A 69 15.30 8.41 3.34
CA ILE A 69 14.54 9.43 2.63
C ILE A 69 14.04 8.85 1.30
N GLY A 70 14.88 8.13 0.56
CA GLY A 70 14.45 7.43 -0.66
C GLY A 70 13.34 6.42 -0.40
N GLY A 71 13.44 5.65 0.69
CA GLY A 71 12.38 4.73 1.11
C GLY A 71 11.07 5.45 1.47
N LEU A 72 11.14 6.59 2.18
CA LEU A 72 9.97 7.42 2.48
C LEU A 72 9.34 8.00 1.21
N ILE A 73 10.14 8.48 0.26
CA ILE A 73 9.65 8.98 -1.03
C ILE A 73 8.97 7.86 -1.82
N ILE A 74 9.52 6.63 -1.83
CA ILE A 74 8.89 5.48 -2.50
C ILE A 74 7.55 5.12 -1.83
N CYS A 75 7.47 5.11 -0.50
CA CYS A 75 6.19 4.89 0.19
C CYS A 75 5.18 5.99 -0.12
N PHE A 76 5.62 7.26 -0.15
CA PHE A 76 4.77 8.39 -0.51
C PHE A 76 4.30 8.34 -1.96
N TRP A 77 5.19 7.97 -2.88
CA TRP A 77 4.85 7.70 -4.26
C TRP A 77 3.75 6.64 -4.38
N HIS A 78 3.90 5.51 -3.66
CA HIS A 78 2.87 4.46 -3.65
C HIS A 78 1.50 5.01 -3.21
N PHE A 79 1.48 5.86 -2.18
CA PHE A 79 0.25 6.55 -1.76
C PHE A 79 -0.33 7.46 -2.86
N ILE A 80 0.50 8.27 -3.53
CA ILE A 80 0.06 9.13 -4.63
C ILE A 80 -0.55 8.32 -5.77
N VAL A 81 0.06 7.19 -6.13
CA VAL A 81 -0.45 6.30 -7.17
C VAL A 81 -1.84 5.79 -6.80
N TRP A 82 -2.07 5.40 -5.54
CA TRP A 82 -3.40 5.03 -5.05
C TRP A 82 -4.41 6.18 -5.13
N VAL A 83 -4.04 7.38 -4.67
CA VAL A 83 -4.90 8.57 -4.75
C VAL A 83 -5.28 8.83 -6.18
N PHE A 84 -4.30 8.91 -7.08
CA PHE A 84 -4.61 9.10 -8.49
C PHE A 84 -5.53 7.95 -8.96
N SER A 85 -5.26 6.68 -8.61
CA SER A 85 -5.98 5.55 -9.23
C SER A 85 -7.43 5.51 -8.85
N LEU A 86 -7.74 5.94 -7.62
CA LEU A 86 -9.12 6.04 -7.14
C LEU A 86 -9.87 7.23 -7.76
N PHE A 87 -9.18 8.32 -8.12
CA PHE A 87 -9.84 9.59 -8.44
C PHE A 87 -9.62 10.12 -9.86
N ILE A 88 -8.60 9.65 -10.57
CA ILE A 88 -8.15 10.20 -11.86
C ILE A 88 -8.09 9.11 -12.93
N TRP A 89 -7.62 7.90 -12.61
CA TRP A 89 -7.43 6.76 -13.53
C TRP A 89 -8.10 5.51 -12.95
N PRO A 90 -9.45 5.48 -12.89
CA PRO A 90 -10.21 4.39 -12.27
C PRO A 90 -10.00 3.04 -12.96
N GLU A 91 -9.58 3.03 -14.23
CA GLU A 91 -9.28 1.81 -14.99
C GLU A 91 -7.87 1.24 -14.70
N ALA A 92 -7.07 1.91 -13.88
CA ALA A 92 -5.69 1.51 -13.56
C ALA A 92 -5.57 0.30 -12.61
N GLY A 93 -6.61 -0.52 -12.46
CA GLY A 93 -6.67 -1.60 -11.46
C GLY A 93 -5.48 -2.56 -11.50
N MET A 94 -4.94 -2.89 -12.68
CA MET A 94 -3.75 -3.73 -12.82
C MET A 94 -2.46 -3.03 -12.32
N ILE A 95 -2.39 -1.71 -12.46
CA ILE A 95 -1.24 -0.89 -12.05
C ILE A 95 -1.12 -0.90 -10.52
N LEU A 96 -2.25 -0.92 -9.82
CA LEU A 96 -2.31 -1.02 -8.36
C LEU A 96 -1.67 -2.31 -7.81
N VAL A 97 -1.72 -3.41 -8.55
CA VAL A 97 -1.05 -4.66 -8.15
C VAL A 97 0.46 -4.54 -8.34
N LEU A 98 0.90 -3.91 -9.44
CA LEU A 98 2.32 -3.77 -9.79
C LEU A 98 3.09 -2.81 -8.89
N ILE A 99 2.41 -1.89 -8.20
CA ILE A 99 3.04 -0.97 -7.24
C ILE A 99 3.23 -1.58 -5.83
N LEU A 100 2.52 -2.65 -5.48
CA LEU A 100 2.63 -3.28 -4.15
C LEU A 100 4.07 -3.72 -3.81
N PRO A 101 4.84 -4.38 -4.70
CA PRO A 101 6.23 -4.70 -4.45
C PRO A 101 7.08 -3.49 -4.07
N MET A 102 6.79 -2.32 -4.64
CA MET A 102 7.54 -1.09 -4.37
C MET A 102 7.28 -0.53 -2.98
N LEU A 103 6.07 -0.72 -2.42
CA LEU A 103 5.82 -0.42 -1.01
C LEU A 103 6.77 -1.23 -0.12
N TYR A 104 6.89 -2.55 -0.36
CA TYR A 104 7.81 -3.39 0.41
C TYR A 104 9.25 -2.92 0.28
N VAL A 105 9.70 -2.59 -0.93
CA VAL A 105 11.04 -2.06 -1.17
C VAL A 105 11.29 -0.78 -0.38
N GLY A 106 10.35 0.18 -0.39
CA GLY A 106 10.42 1.40 0.40
C GLY A 106 10.54 1.13 1.91
N VAL A 107 9.72 0.23 2.44
CA VAL A 107 9.78 -0.18 3.85
C VAL A 107 11.09 -0.89 4.19
N PHE A 108 11.60 -1.76 3.33
CA PHE A 108 12.88 -2.43 3.55
C PHE A 108 14.07 -1.48 3.52
N LEU A 109 14.05 -0.44 2.68
CA LEU A 109 15.07 0.62 2.68
C LEU A 109 15.09 1.38 4.01
N ILE A 110 13.91 1.75 4.53
CA ILE A 110 13.77 2.39 5.84
C ILE A 110 14.30 1.46 6.94
N ARG A 111 13.90 0.17 6.92
CA ARG A 111 14.38 -0.84 7.88
C ARG A 111 15.89 -0.99 7.85
N ASN A 112 16.50 -1.09 6.66
CA ASN A 112 17.94 -1.25 6.50
C ASN A 112 18.69 -0.04 7.06
N TRP A 113 18.17 1.17 6.83
CA TRP A 113 18.72 2.38 7.42
C TRP A 113 18.67 2.34 8.96
N TYR A 114 17.56 1.92 9.56
CA TYR A 114 17.44 1.81 11.02
C TYR A 114 18.44 0.81 11.61
N LYS A 115 18.58 -0.37 10.99
CA LYS A 115 19.56 -1.40 11.41
C LYS A 115 21.00 -0.91 11.38
N ASN A 116 21.34 -0.09 10.38
CA ASN A 116 22.71 0.38 10.19
C ASN A 116 23.09 1.59 11.06
N ASN A 117 22.12 2.38 11.54
CA ASN A 117 22.40 3.65 12.22
C ASN A 117 22.13 3.66 13.73
N LYS A 118 21.40 2.69 14.27
CA LYS A 118 21.15 2.63 15.71
C LYS A 118 21.73 1.34 16.31
N GLU A 119 22.77 1.49 17.12
CA GLU A 119 23.36 0.40 17.94
C GLU A 119 22.29 -0.29 18.81
N GLN A 120 21.24 0.43 19.18
CA GLN A 120 20.13 -0.04 20.02
C GLN A 120 19.05 -0.86 19.28
N TYR A 121 19.06 -0.93 17.93
CA TYR A 121 18.03 -1.63 17.13
C TYR A 121 18.56 -2.90 16.46
N GLN A 122 19.62 -3.51 17.02
CA GLN A 122 20.02 -4.86 16.65
C GLN A 122 18.99 -5.93 17.05
N ASP A 123 18.03 -5.59 17.92
CA ASP A 123 16.91 -6.46 18.24
C ASP A 123 16.02 -6.67 16.99
N GLU A 124 16.09 -7.88 16.45
CA GLU A 124 15.33 -8.32 15.28
C GLU A 124 13.82 -8.19 15.51
N VAL A 125 13.35 -8.35 16.75
CA VAL A 125 11.94 -8.24 17.13
C VAL A 125 11.47 -6.80 16.92
N LEU A 126 12.21 -5.83 17.45
CA LEU A 126 11.87 -4.41 17.33
C LEU A 126 11.93 -3.92 15.87
N SER A 127 12.93 -4.38 15.12
CA SER A 127 13.05 -4.09 13.69
C SER A 127 11.87 -4.64 12.87
N THR A 128 11.40 -5.83 13.20
CA THR A 128 10.27 -6.47 12.53
C THR A 128 8.94 -5.84 12.92
N LYS A 129 8.77 -5.46 14.20
CA LYS A 129 7.61 -4.69 14.68
C LYS A 129 7.45 -3.38 13.90
N LEU A 130 8.54 -2.63 13.73
CA LEU A 130 8.52 -1.37 12.99
C LEU A 130 8.11 -1.58 11.52
N LEU A 131 8.64 -2.62 10.88
CA LEU A 131 8.30 -2.96 9.50
C LEU A 131 6.80 -3.25 9.36
N LEU A 132 6.24 -4.07 10.25
CA LEU A 132 4.82 -4.40 10.24
C LEU A 132 3.97 -3.14 10.44
N GLN A 133 4.34 -2.28 11.40
CA GLN A 133 3.62 -1.03 11.65
C GLN A 133 3.60 -0.11 10.44
N ILE A 134 4.73 0.09 9.75
CA ILE A 134 4.76 0.95 8.55
C ILE A 134 3.85 0.38 7.46
N LEU A 135 3.86 -0.94 7.26
CA LEU A 135 2.99 -1.56 6.26
C LEU A 135 1.49 -1.44 6.62
N VAL A 136 1.12 -1.66 7.89
CA VAL A 136 -0.28 -1.50 8.33
C VAL A 136 -0.72 -0.03 8.20
N ILE A 137 0.13 0.95 8.54
CA ILE A 137 -0.20 2.38 8.37
C ILE A 137 -0.52 2.69 6.90
N ASN A 138 0.34 2.23 5.98
CA ASN A 138 0.12 2.46 4.55
C ASN A 138 -1.21 1.85 4.10
N TYR A 139 -1.50 0.62 4.52
CA TYR A 139 -2.76 -0.02 4.21
C TYR A 139 -3.96 0.71 4.84
N ALA A 140 -3.85 1.17 6.09
CA ALA A 140 -4.91 1.88 6.78
C ALA A 140 -5.31 3.15 6.04
N VAL A 141 -4.33 3.90 5.54
CA VAL A 141 -4.56 5.10 4.74
C VAL A 141 -5.27 4.76 3.43
N ILE A 142 -4.83 3.73 2.72
CA ILE A 142 -5.46 3.29 1.46
C ILE A 142 -6.89 2.79 1.72
N TYR A 143 -7.09 2.00 2.75
CA TYR A 143 -8.41 1.47 3.08
C TYR A 143 -9.36 2.59 3.49
N LEU A 144 -8.88 3.58 4.24
CA LEU A 144 -9.66 4.79 4.56
C LEU A 144 -10.06 5.53 3.27
N LEU A 145 -9.15 5.70 2.31
CA LEU A 145 -9.47 6.32 1.02
C LEU A 145 -10.55 5.53 0.26
N ILE A 146 -10.45 4.20 0.21
CA ILE A 146 -11.44 3.33 -0.45
C ILE A 146 -12.80 3.45 0.23
N VAL A 147 -12.84 3.36 1.57
CA VAL A 147 -14.08 3.49 2.33
C VAL A 147 -14.71 4.86 2.12
N PHE A 148 -13.89 5.90 2.15
CA PHE A 148 -14.37 7.27 1.98
C PHE A 148 -14.92 7.51 0.57
N ALA A 149 -14.21 7.03 -0.47
CA ALA A 149 -14.63 7.13 -1.86
C ALA A 149 -15.95 6.40 -2.14
N ASN A 150 -16.16 5.22 -1.54
CA ASN A 150 -17.37 4.42 -1.76
C ASN A 150 -18.57 4.85 -0.90
N VAL A 151 -18.34 5.22 0.36
CA VAL A 151 -19.44 5.53 1.32
C VAL A 151 -19.90 6.98 1.23
N PHE A 152 -19.01 7.91 0.85
CA PHE A 152 -19.30 9.35 0.81
C PHE A 152 -19.08 10.01 -0.56
N PRO A 153 -19.61 9.45 -1.67
CA PRO A 153 -19.35 9.97 -3.02
C PRO A 153 -19.85 11.42 -3.19
N ASN A 154 -20.98 11.76 -2.58
CA ASN A 154 -21.60 13.08 -2.69
C ASN A 154 -20.88 14.18 -1.88
N LEU A 155 -20.12 13.83 -0.83
CA LEU A 155 -19.51 14.81 0.07
C LEU A 155 -18.38 15.60 -0.63
N LEU A 156 -17.76 15.01 -1.63
CA LEU A 156 -16.59 15.58 -2.29
C LEU A 156 -16.91 16.17 -3.67
N GLY A 157 -18.17 16.06 -4.12
CA GLY A 157 -18.55 16.37 -5.50
C GLY A 157 -17.90 15.43 -6.52
N TRP A 158 -17.39 14.29 -6.06
CA TRP A 158 -16.67 13.33 -6.89
C TRP A 158 -17.67 12.32 -7.45
N LYS A 159 -18.16 12.58 -8.67
CA LYS A 159 -18.67 11.49 -9.50
C LYS A 159 -17.45 10.63 -9.85
N LEU A 160 -17.32 9.47 -9.20
CA LEU A 160 -16.48 8.40 -9.73
C LEU A 160 -16.91 8.23 -11.19
N ASN A 161 -16.00 8.51 -12.12
CA ASN A 161 -16.24 8.50 -13.56
C ASN A 161 -16.29 7.06 -14.09
N THR A 162 -16.92 6.17 -13.34
CA THR A 162 -17.41 4.91 -13.85
C THR A 162 -18.83 5.16 -14.40
N ASN A 163 -19.36 4.28 -15.24
CA ASN A 163 -20.77 4.34 -15.63
C ASN A 163 -21.63 3.97 -14.41
N VAL A 164 -21.67 4.87 -13.42
CA VAL A 164 -22.16 4.68 -12.05
C VAL A 164 -23.67 4.87 -11.98
N ASP A 165 -24.41 4.00 -12.63
CA ASP A 165 -25.73 3.63 -12.11
C ASP A 165 -25.59 2.44 -11.12
N ASP A 166 -24.48 1.69 -11.16
CA ASP A 166 -24.27 0.47 -10.34
C ASP A 166 -23.28 0.58 -9.16
N LEU A 167 -22.41 1.61 -9.08
CA LEU A 167 -21.49 1.79 -7.93
C LEU A 167 -22.02 2.76 -6.87
N ALA A 168 -22.89 3.72 -7.24
CA ALA A 168 -23.51 4.69 -6.32
C ALA A 168 -24.65 4.07 -5.50
N THR A 169 -25.09 2.87 -5.87
CA THR A 169 -26.08 2.07 -5.12
C THR A 169 -25.52 1.47 -3.83
N TRP A 170 -24.21 1.62 -3.57
CA TRP A 170 -23.54 1.19 -2.34
C TRP A 170 -23.61 2.24 -1.23
N GLY A 171 -24.64 3.08 -1.25
CA GLY A 171 -24.90 4.02 -0.15
C GLY A 171 -24.88 3.29 1.20
N TYR A 172 -24.67 4.04 2.28
CA TYR A 172 -24.58 3.51 3.65
C TYR A 172 -25.77 2.63 4.08
N ASN A 173 -26.89 2.65 3.35
CA ASN A 173 -28.08 1.82 3.58
C ASN A 173 -28.07 0.48 2.82
N SER A 174 -27.11 0.25 1.92
CA SER A 174 -26.95 -1.03 1.21
C SER A 174 -26.26 -2.05 2.10
N THR A 175 -26.61 -3.34 1.97
CA THR A 175 -25.95 -4.45 2.69
C THR A 175 -24.44 -4.42 2.51
N LEU A 176 -23.98 -3.99 1.33
CA LEU A 176 -22.57 -3.95 0.99
C LEU A 176 -21.84 -2.74 1.60
N GLY A 177 -22.48 -1.56 1.61
CA GLY A 177 -21.99 -0.38 2.33
C GLY A 177 -21.87 -0.63 3.84
N ILE A 178 -22.87 -1.28 4.45
CA ILE A 178 -22.84 -1.68 5.86
C ILE A 178 -21.69 -2.67 6.11
N SER A 179 -21.53 -3.68 5.25
CA SER A 179 -20.44 -4.65 5.36
C SER A 179 -19.06 -4.00 5.26
N LEU A 180 -18.92 -2.98 4.40
CA LEU A 180 -17.69 -2.23 4.22
C LEU A 180 -17.37 -1.36 5.46
N ILE A 181 -18.38 -0.75 6.10
CA ILE A 181 -18.21 -0.03 7.38
C ILE A 181 -17.81 -0.99 8.50
N ILE A 182 -18.47 -2.15 8.62
CA ILE A 182 -18.16 -3.16 9.65
C ILE A 182 -16.72 -3.66 9.50
N THR A 183 -16.33 -4.03 8.28
CA THR A 183 -14.96 -4.47 7.99
C THR A 183 -13.94 -3.36 8.25
N PHE A 184 -14.28 -2.09 7.97
CA PHE A 184 -13.42 -0.96 8.30
C PHE A 184 -13.24 -0.79 9.81
N ILE A 185 -14.31 -0.84 10.60
CA ILE A 185 -14.24 -0.76 12.08
C ILE A 185 -13.38 -1.88 12.64
N LEU A 186 -13.56 -3.11 12.15
CA LEU A 186 -12.78 -4.27 12.54
C LEU A 186 -11.29 -4.05 12.25
N PHE A 187 -10.96 -3.55 11.05
CA PHE A 187 -9.60 -3.25 10.66
C PHE A 187 -8.97 -2.14 11.52
N ILE A 188 -9.67 -1.03 11.75
CA ILE A 188 -9.19 0.08 12.57
C ILE A 188 -8.95 -0.37 14.02
N THR A 189 -9.82 -1.23 14.55
CA THR A 189 -9.63 -1.84 15.86
C THR A 189 -8.34 -2.67 15.91
N GLY A 190 -8.10 -3.51 14.89
CA GLY A 190 -6.84 -4.24 14.72
C GLY A 190 -5.63 -3.33 14.61
N PHE A 191 -5.73 -2.25 13.82
CA PHE A 191 -4.68 -1.24 13.64
C PHE A 191 -4.31 -0.57 14.97
N ILE A 192 -5.29 -0.06 15.72
CA ILE A 192 -5.05 0.57 17.02
C ILE A 192 -4.41 -0.43 18.00
N LEU A 193 -4.91 -1.66 18.03
CA LEU A 193 -4.39 -2.71 18.90
C LEU A 193 -2.99 -3.17 18.49
N SER A 194 -2.58 -3.04 17.22
CA SER A 194 -1.24 -3.45 16.76
C SER A 194 -0.08 -2.74 17.48
N TRP A 195 -0.36 -1.59 18.09
CA TRP A 195 0.57 -0.83 18.92
C TRP A 195 0.72 -1.39 20.34
N LYS A 196 -0.37 -1.95 20.90
CA LYS A 196 -0.47 -2.41 22.29
C LYS A 196 -0.37 -3.94 22.43
N SER A 197 -1.13 -4.69 21.62
CA SER A 197 -1.21 -6.14 21.63
C SER A 197 -1.12 -6.70 20.21
N GLN A 198 0.04 -7.23 19.85
CA GLN A 198 0.29 -7.78 18.51
C GLN A 198 -0.54 -9.03 18.28
N PHE A 199 -0.65 -9.90 19.28
CA PHE A 199 -1.43 -11.12 19.18
C PHE A 199 -2.91 -10.85 18.85
N VAL A 200 -3.55 -9.93 19.59
CA VAL A 200 -4.95 -9.58 19.36
C VAL A 200 -5.12 -8.91 18.00
N ALA A 201 -4.24 -7.97 17.65
CA ALA A 201 -4.25 -7.36 16.32
C ALA A 201 -4.11 -8.40 15.20
N GLY A 202 -3.24 -9.39 15.37
CA GLY A 202 -3.05 -10.46 14.40
C GLY A 202 -4.29 -11.31 14.20
N ILE A 203 -5.02 -11.66 15.27
CA ILE A 203 -6.31 -12.36 15.18
C ILE A 203 -7.33 -11.50 14.42
N LEU A 204 -7.42 -10.20 14.74
CA LEU A 204 -8.35 -9.30 14.07
C LEU A 204 -8.05 -9.13 12.57
N PHE A 205 -6.78 -9.08 12.17
CA PHE A 205 -6.40 -9.02 10.76
C PHE A 205 -6.73 -10.31 9.99
N ILE A 206 -6.54 -11.48 10.62
CA ILE A 206 -6.95 -12.76 10.03
C ILE A 206 -8.47 -12.80 9.87
N LEU A 207 -9.21 -12.45 10.92
CA LEU A 207 -10.68 -12.42 10.88
C LEU A 207 -11.19 -11.45 9.81
N TRP A 208 -10.60 -10.26 9.75
CA TRP A 208 -10.90 -9.26 8.73
C TRP A 208 -10.70 -9.83 7.32
N TYR A 209 -9.57 -10.48 7.05
CA TYR A 209 -9.31 -11.08 5.74
C TYR A 209 -10.34 -12.16 5.38
N LEU A 210 -10.68 -13.03 6.33
CA LEU A 210 -11.68 -14.08 6.11
C LEU A 210 -13.06 -13.49 5.77
N ILE A 211 -13.47 -12.43 6.47
CA ILE A 211 -14.73 -11.73 6.17
C ILE A 211 -14.69 -11.15 4.75
N ILE A 212 -13.59 -10.49 4.35
CA ILE A 212 -13.44 -9.94 3.01
C ILE A 212 -13.50 -11.05 1.95
N ALA A 213 -12.82 -12.18 2.17
CA ALA A 213 -12.86 -13.32 1.25
C ALA A 213 -14.28 -13.89 1.10
N ILE A 214 -15.02 -14.01 2.21
CA ILE A 214 -16.43 -14.44 2.19
C ILE A 214 -17.30 -13.43 1.44
N LEU A 215 -17.14 -12.13 1.70
CA LEU A 215 -17.89 -11.07 1.03
C LEU A 215 -17.63 -11.07 -0.48
N ILE A 216 -16.37 -11.22 -0.92
CA ILE A 216 -16.01 -11.32 -2.34
C ILE A 216 -16.65 -12.56 -2.99
N PHE A 217 -16.69 -13.69 -2.28
CA PHE A 217 -17.30 -14.91 -2.81
C PHE A 217 -18.82 -14.82 -2.90
N MET A 218 -19.47 -14.22 -1.91
CA MET A 218 -20.93 -14.06 -1.86
C MET A 218 -21.44 -12.92 -2.75
N PHE A 219 -20.63 -11.87 -2.91
CA PHE A 219 -20.96 -10.66 -3.64
C PHE A 219 -19.78 -10.28 -4.55
N PRO A 220 -19.69 -10.84 -5.77
CA PRO A 220 -18.57 -10.60 -6.68
C PRO A 220 -18.32 -9.11 -6.98
N GLU A 221 -19.36 -8.27 -6.90
CA GLU A 221 -19.28 -6.83 -7.06
C GLU A 221 -18.40 -6.19 -5.96
N PHE A 222 -18.28 -6.82 -4.78
CA PHE A 222 -17.39 -6.40 -3.70
C PHE A 222 -15.92 -6.46 -4.09
N ALA A 223 -15.55 -7.34 -5.03
CA ALA A 223 -14.20 -7.44 -5.56
C ALA A 223 -13.78 -6.20 -6.36
N ASN A 224 -14.74 -5.51 -6.97
CA ASN A 224 -14.50 -4.35 -7.84
C ASN A 224 -14.52 -3.02 -7.06
N SER A 225 -15.23 -2.98 -5.94
CA SER A 225 -15.45 -1.74 -5.16
C SER A 225 -14.65 -1.69 -3.86
N GLY A 226 -14.22 -2.85 -3.35
CA GLY A 226 -13.59 -3.00 -2.05
C GLY A 226 -12.07 -3.18 -2.08
N PRO A 227 -11.47 -3.44 -0.91
CA PRO A 227 -10.09 -3.89 -0.82
C PRO A 227 -9.93 -5.18 -1.64
N SER A 228 -9.03 -5.17 -2.62
CA SER A 228 -8.81 -6.36 -3.45
C SER A 228 -8.35 -7.54 -2.59
N LEU A 229 -8.71 -8.76 -3.00
CA LEU A 229 -8.28 -9.98 -2.32
C LEU A 229 -6.74 -10.05 -2.20
N PHE A 230 -6.04 -9.53 -3.21
CA PHE A 230 -4.58 -9.43 -3.24
C PHE A 230 -4.02 -8.44 -2.21
N SER A 231 -4.65 -7.28 -2.03
CA SER A 231 -4.24 -6.35 -0.97
C SER A 231 -4.60 -6.92 0.41
N GLY A 232 -5.70 -7.67 0.52
CA GLY A 232 -6.08 -8.40 1.73
C GLY A 232 -5.08 -9.48 2.13
N LEU A 233 -4.45 -10.18 1.18
CA LEU A 233 -3.41 -11.18 1.47
C LEU A 233 -2.24 -10.58 2.23
N VAL A 234 -1.89 -9.32 1.95
CA VAL A 234 -0.85 -8.60 2.69
C VAL A 234 -1.23 -8.46 4.17
N ILE A 235 -2.49 -8.14 4.47
CA ILE A 235 -3.01 -8.03 5.83
C ILE A 235 -3.08 -9.40 6.52
N LEU A 236 -3.45 -10.46 5.80
CA LEU A 236 -3.40 -11.82 6.34
C LEU A 236 -1.99 -12.20 6.78
N VAL A 237 -1.00 -12.00 5.90
CA VAL A 237 0.40 -12.29 6.19
C VAL A 237 0.88 -11.46 7.38
N GLN A 238 0.53 -10.17 7.45
CA GLN A 238 0.83 -9.33 8.61
C GLN A 238 0.20 -9.89 9.89
N GLY A 239 -1.05 -10.35 9.84
CA GLY A 239 -1.73 -10.94 11.00
C GLY A 239 -1.00 -12.18 11.53
N ILE A 240 -0.58 -13.07 10.62
CA ILE A 240 0.23 -14.25 10.96
C ILE A 240 1.57 -13.82 11.59
N LEU A 241 2.26 -12.85 11.00
CA LEU A 241 3.55 -12.36 11.50
C LEU A 241 3.43 -11.70 12.88
N TYR A 242 2.36 -10.95 13.14
CA TYR A 242 2.11 -10.37 14.47
C TYR A 242 1.94 -11.46 15.55
N ILE A 243 1.20 -12.53 15.26
CA ILE A 243 1.05 -13.67 16.19
C ILE A 243 2.38 -14.36 16.45
N GLN A 244 3.20 -14.55 15.40
CA GLN A 244 4.52 -15.16 15.54
C GLN A 244 5.49 -14.29 16.33
N LEU A 245 5.41 -12.97 16.16
CA LEU A 245 6.30 -12.02 16.85
C LEU A 245 6.07 -12.04 18.36
N GLU A 246 4.81 -12.07 18.82
CA GLU A 246 4.46 -12.09 20.25
C GLU A 246 4.87 -13.38 20.97
N LYS A 247 4.97 -14.51 20.25
CA LYS A 247 5.43 -15.80 20.83
C LYS A 247 6.93 -15.84 21.13
N LYS A 248 7.75 -15.06 20.40
CA LYS A 248 9.22 -15.03 20.55
C LYS A 248 9.77 -14.33 21.81
N PRO A 249 9.22 -13.23 22.35
CA PRO A 249 9.78 -12.55 23.53
C PRO A 249 9.85 -13.41 24.80
N GLN A 250 9.03 -14.47 24.91
CA GLN A 250 9.04 -15.34 26.09
C GLN A 250 10.22 -16.34 26.14
N LEU A 251 10.92 -16.55 25.01
CA LEU A 251 12.04 -17.49 24.95
C LEU A 251 13.38 -16.86 25.36
N PHE A 252 13.54 -15.55 25.26
CA PHE A 252 14.80 -14.85 25.59
C PHE A 252 14.94 -14.48 27.07
N ILE A 253 13.86 -14.50 27.84
CA ILE A 253 13.90 -14.19 29.29
C ILE A 253 14.27 -15.43 30.12
N LYS A 254 14.16 -16.65 29.56
CA LYS A 254 14.45 -17.90 30.29
C LYS A 254 15.87 -18.46 30.11
N SER A 255 16.78 -17.75 29.43
CA SER A 255 18.15 -18.23 29.18
C SER A 255 19.24 -17.43 29.89
N LYS A 256 18.95 -16.84 31.05
CA LYS A 256 19.96 -16.27 31.94
C LYS A 256 19.96 -17.00 33.27
#